data_AF-A0A9D8N9M6-F1
#
_entry.id   AF-A0A9D8N9M6-F1
#
_cell.length_a   1.000
_cell.length_b   1.000
_cell.length_c   1.000
_cell.angle_alpha   90.00
_cell.angle_beta   90.00
_cell.angle_gamma   90.00
#
_symmetry.space_group_name_H-M   'P 1'
#
loop_
_entity.id
_entity.type
_entity.pdbx_description
1 polymer ?
#
loop_
_entity_poly.entity_id
_entity_poly.type
_entity_poly.pdbx_seq_one_letter_code
_entity_poly.pdbx_strand_id
1 'polypeptide(L)'
;MPTIKEILQVERNCGNGWVVLFLEGKFWKAYERSAYMLTCRYNFKPSKRFVKLVGEEVISVGFPSEQLAKYLAGAALEAGGKRCRAFLPLSFDELAFKEWKSTTRIKEPKPKTPVVLEIPDEWKPQTQVFHEENLPVFKMVYDLLLRLFHETQKMGKDYRYTLGEDLKRYLLRVEVCIYHANMEKEARRKVDFIAEALERMLEVKLCVRILHDSKQLSLKKYALLCEQMVAVEKNLSDWERYNQNSILHDIDRW
;
A
#
# COMPACT_ATOMS: atom_id res chain seq x y z
N MET A 1 -18.03 -6.53 -10.93
CA MET A 1 -17.55 -6.28 -12.31
C MET A 1 -17.75 -7.59 -13.06
N PRO A 2 -18.20 -7.58 -14.32
CA PRO A 2 -18.32 -8.81 -15.09
C PRO A 2 -16.95 -9.48 -15.24
N THR A 3 -16.93 -10.81 -15.21
CA THR A 3 -15.70 -11.59 -15.34
C THR A 3 -15.22 -11.53 -16.80
N ILE A 4 -13.91 -11.61 -17.06
CA ILE A 4 -13.36 -11.59 -18.43
C ILE A 4 -14.02 -12.67 -19.33
N LYS A 5 -14.40 -13.82 -18.77
CA LYS A 5 -15.17 -14.86 -19.49
C LYS A 5 -16.53 -14.38 -19.99
N GLU A 6 -17.27 -13.63 -19.16
CA GLU A 6 -18.58 -13.08 -19.52
C GLU A 6 -18.46 -11.97 -20.57
N ILE A 7 -17.42 -11.14 -20.45
CA ILE A 7 -17.09 -10.09 -21.42
C ILE A 7 -16.86 -10.69 -22.81
N LEU A 8 -16.05 -11.75 -22.90
CA LEU A 8 -15.75 -12.42 -24.16
C LEU A 8 -16.97 -13.13 -24.75
N GLN A 9 -17.85 -13.70 -23.92
CA GLN A 9 -19.10 -14.30 -24.38
C GLN A 9 -20.05 -13.26 -25.00
N VAL A 10 -20.12 -12.06 -24.40
CA VAL A 10 -20.93 -10.95 -24.92
C VAL A 10 -20.35 -10.41 -26.23
N GLU A 11 -19.02 -10.31 -26.37
CA GLU A 11 -18.36 -9.91 -27.62
C GLU A 11 -18.58 -10.90 -28.77
N ARG A 12 -18.59 -12.22 -28.47
CA ARG A 12 -18.87 -13.26 -29.47
C ARG A 12 -20.31 -13.20 -30.00
N ASN A 13 -21.24 -12.81 -29.14
CA ASN A 13 -22.67 -12.66 -29.45
C ASN A 13 -23.03 -11.24 -29.93
N CYS A 14 -22.06 -10.34 -30.08
CA CYS A 14 -22.30 -9.00 -30.58
C CYS A 14 -22.50 -9.05 -32.11
N GLY A 15 -23.64 -8.53 -32.60
CA GLY A 15 -23.95 -8.49 -34.02
C GLY A 15 -23.02 -7.57 -34.81
N ASN A 16 -22.94 -7.78 -36.13
CA ASN A 16 -22.11 -6.95 -37.00
C ASN A 16 -22.46 -5.45 -36.86
N GLY A 17 -21.44 -4.60 -36.72
CA GLY A 17 -21.58 -3.15 -36.55
C GLY A 17 -21.85 -2.69 -35.12
N TRP A 18 -21.99 -3.58 -34.14
CA TRP A 18 -22.13 -3.19 -32.73
C TRP A 18 -20.81 -3.31 -31.97
N VAL A 19 -20.47 -2.26 -31.24
CA VAL A 19 -19.29 -2.19 -30.37
C VAL A 19 -19.77 -2.19 -28.91
N VAL A 20 -19.18 -3.04 -28.07
CA VAL A 20 -19.48 -3.11 -26.64
C VAL A 20 -18.36 -2.48 -25.84
N LEU A 21 -18.75 -1.65 -24.88
CA LEU A 21 -17.86 -0.96 -23.94
C LEU A 21 -18.25 -1.32 -22.52
N PHE A 22 -17.24 -1.63 -21.72
CA PHE A 22 -17.36 -1.95 -20.30
C PHE A 22 -16.70 -0.85 -19.47
N LEU A 23 -17.39 -0.38 -18.44
CA LEU A 23 -16.86 0.66 -17.55
C LEU A 23 -15.92 0.02 -16.52
N GLU A 24 -14.63 0.35 -16.60
CA GLU A 24 -13.60 -0.07 -15.66
C GLU A 24 -12.96 1.15 -14.98
N GLY A 25 -13.43 1.48 -13.79
CA GLY A 25 -13.00 2.69 -13.08
C GLY A 25 -13.46 3.95 -13.81
N LYS A 26 -12.52 4.82 -14.17
CA LYS A 26 -12.76 6.06 -14.95
C LYS A 26 -12.60 5.87 -16.48
N PHE A 27 -12.54 4.63 -16.96
CA PHE A 27 -12.27 4.32 -18.36
C PHE A 27 -13.32 3.39 -18.95
N TRP A 28 -13.71 3.64 -20.20
CA TRP A 28 -14.43 2.67 -21.02
C TRP A 28 -13.43 1.77 -21.73
N LYS A 29 -13.66 0.46 -21.69
CA LYS A 29 -12.84 -0.54 -22.38
C LYS A 29 -13.68 -1.41 -23.29
N ALA A 30 -13.20 -1.58 -24.52
CA ALA A 30 -13.65 -2.56 -25.49
C ALA A 30 -12.67 -3.72 -25.55
N TYR A 31 -13.17 -4.89 -25.93
CA TYR A 31 -12.40 -6.13 -26.01
C TYR A 31 -12.50 -6.75 -27.41
N GLU A 32 -11.45 -7.45 -27.85
CA GLU A 32 -11.42 -8.23 -29.09
C GLU A 32 -11.97 -7.50 -30.33
N ARG A 33 -13.17 -7.88 -30.80
CA ARG A 33 -13.82 -7.34 -32.01
C ARG A 33 -14.13 -5.85 -31.84
N SER A 34 -14.73 -5.49 -30.71
CA SER A 34 -15.04 -4.10 -30.38
C SER A 34 -13.76 -3.25 -30.27
N ALA A 35 -12.66 -3.83 -29.80
CA ALA A 35 -11.36 -3.15 -29.72
C ALA A 35 -10.76 -2.88 -31.12
N TYR A 36 -10.84 -3.87 -32.03
CA TYR A 36 -10.38 -3.72 -33.41
C TYR A 36 -11.14 -2.61 -34.15
N MET A 37 -12.47 -2.60 -34.05
CA MET A 37 -13.33 -1.60 -34.69
C MET A 37 -12.99 -0.17 -34.25
N LEU A 38 -12.70 0.01 -32.96
CA LEU A 38 -12.28 1.30 -32.41
C LEU A 38 -10.86 1.69 -32.84
N THR A 39 -9.94 0.73 -32.96
CA THR A 39 -8.60 0.98 -33.50
C THR A 39 -8.65 1.40 -34.97
N CYS A 40 -9.46 0.76 -35.81
CA CYS A 40 -9.62 1.14 -37.21
C CYS A 40 -10.18 2.56 -37.38
N ARG A 41 -11.14 2.96 -36.54
CA ARG A 41 -11.83 4.26 -36.68
C ARG A 41 -11.09 5.44 -36.05
N TYR A 42 -10.43 5.23 -34.91
CA TYR A 42 -9.88 6.29 -34.07
C TYR A 42 -8.38 6.14 -33.80
N ASN A 43 -7.71 5.19 -34.46
CA ASN A 43 -6.28 4.91 -34.33
C ASN A 43 -5.82 4.69 -32.87
N PHE A 44 -6.69 4.08 -32.04
CA PHE A 44 -6.33 3.77 -30.66
C PHE A 44 -5.24 2.69 -30.59
N LYS A 45 -4.29 2.87 -29.66
CA LYS A 45 -3.21 1.91 -29.43
C LYS A 45 -3.74 0.66 -28.69
N PRO A 46 -3.79 -0.52 -29.33
CA PRO A 46 -4.26 -1.74 -28.66
C PRO A 46 -3.31 -2.18 -27.55
N SER A 47 -3.87 -2.81 -26.52
CA SER A 47 -3.11 -3.44 -25.45
C SER A 47 -3.47 -4.91 -25.37
N LYS A 48 -2.55 -5.76 -25.83
CA LYS A 48 -2.64 -7.23 -25.78
C LYS A 48 -2.07 -7.76 -24.46
N ARG A 49 -2.84 -8.57 -23.73
CA ARG A 49 -2.42 -9.23 -22.47
C ARG A 49 -2.88 -10.67 -22.44
N PHE A 50 -2.10 -11.56 -21.83
CA PHE A 50 -2.49 -12.94 -21.60
C PHE A 50 -3.28 -13.09 -20.30
N VAL A 51 -4.47 -13.68 -20.36
CA VAL A 51 -5.34 -13.87 -19.19
C VAL A 51 -5.26 -15.32 -18.74
N LYS A 52 -4.48 -15.58 -17.68
CA LYS A 52 -4.23 -16.95 -17.13
C LYS A 52 -5.50 -17.74 -16.82
N LEU A 53 -6.59 -17.06 -16.39
CA LEU A 53 -7.89 -17.65 -16.05
C LEU A 53 -8.71 -18.12 -17.26
N VAL A 54 -8.41 -17.59 -18.45
CA VAL A 54 -9.11 -17.89 -19.71
C VAL A 54 -8.21 -18.71 -20.64
N GLY A 55 -6.89 -18.68 -20.44
CA GLY A 55 -5.92 -19.40 -21.27
C GLY A 55 -5.73 -18.77 -22.66
N GLU A 56 -6.29 -17.59 -22.90
CA GLU A 56 -6.28 -16.92 -24.21
C GLU A 56 -5.62 -15.52 -24.13
N GLU A 57 -5.08 -15.09 -25.27
CA GLU A 57 -4.61 -13.73 -25.48
C GLU A 57 -5.79 -12.80 -25.74
N VAL A 58 -5.97 -11.81 -24.86
CA VAL A 58 -7.04 -10.84 -24.96
C VAL A 58 -6.49 -9.47 -25.35
N ILE A 59 -7.05 -8.87 -26.40
CA ILE A 59 -6.75 -7.49 -26.80
C ILE A 59 -7.83 -6.56 -26.26
N SER A 60 -7.39 -5.46 -25.65
CA SER A 60 -8.28 -4.41 -25.14
C SER A 60 -7.85 -3.04 -25.63
N VAL A 61 -8.84 -2.18 -25.85
CA VAL A 61 -8.69 -0.76 -26.17
C VAL A 61 -9.60 0.03 -25.24
N GLY A 62 -9.14 1.16 -24.72
CA GLY A 62 -9.97 1.98 -23.87
C GLY A 62 -9.59 3.45 -23.88
N PHE A 63 -10.55 4.29 -23.49
CA PHE A 63 -10.42 5.74 -23.42
C PHE A 63 -11.13 6.28 -22.16
N PRO A 64 -10.77 7.51 -21.70
CA PRO A 64 -11.37 8.10 -20.51
C PRO A 64 -12.88 8.29 -20.64
N SER A 65 -13.64 8.10 -19.55
CA SER A 65 -15.11 8.18 -19.56
C SER A 65 -15.66 9.51 -20.05
N GLU A 66 -14.94 10.61 -19.80
CA GLU A 66 -15.28 11.96 -20.24
C GLU A 66 -15.26 12.12 -21.77
N GLN A 67 -14.49 11.29 -22.48
CA GLN A 67 -14.35 11.37 -23.93
C GLN A 67 -15.38 10.50 -24.68
N LEU A 68 -16.29 9.82 -23.96
CA LEU A 68 -17.34 8.98 -24.56
C LEU A 68 -18.20 9.78 -25.55
N ALA A 69 -18.66 10.95 -25.13
CA ALA A 69 -19.47 11.83 -25.98
C ALA A 69 -18.73 12.29 -27.23
N LYS A 70 -17.39 12.40 -27.19
CA LYS A 70 -16.56 12.80 -28.33
C LYS A 70 -16.39 11.68 -29.35
N TYR A 71 -16.13 10.46 -28.92
CA TYR A 71 -15.86 9.33 -29.82
C TYR A 71 -17.13 8.58 -30.28
N LEU A 72 -18.25 8.74 -29.57
CA LEU A 72 -19.52 8.12 -29.93
C LEU A 72 -20.62 9.13 -30.25
N ALA A 73 -20.25 10.39 -30.53
CA ALA A 73 -21.16 11.39 -31.07
C ALA A 73 -21.79 10.86 -32.37
N GLY A 74 -23.09 10.63 -32.36
CA GLY A 74 -23.86 10.16 -33.53
C GLY A 74 -24.03 8.65 -33.66
N ALA A 75 -23.49 7.84 -32.75
CA ALA A 75 -23.78 6.41 -32.68
C ALA A 75 -25.09 6.14 -31.92
N ALA A 76 -25.86 5.12 -32.33
CA ALA A 76 -26.99 4.65 -31.52
C ALA A 76 -26.44 4.00 -30.25
N LEU A 77 -26.66 4.65 -29.10
CA LEU A 77 -26.12 4.25 -27.80
C LEU A 77 -27.20 3.55 -26.97
N GLU A 78 -26.97 2.29 -26.62
CA GLU A 78 -27.73 1.58 -25.59
C GLU A 78 -26.91 1.56 -24.30
N ALA A 79 -27.23 2.46 -23.38
CA ALA A 79 -26.55 2.57 -22.09
C ALA A 79 -27.23 1.67 -21.04
N GLY A 80 -26.55 0.59 -20.65
CA GLY A 80 -26.94 -0.32 -19.57
C GLY A 80 -26.02 -0.16 -18.36
N GLY A 81 -26.03 1.01 -17.71
CA GLY A 81 -25.34 1.30 -16.44
C GLY A 81 -23.81 1.13 -16.45
N LYS A 82 -23.33 -0.12 -16.40
CA LYS A 82 -21.89 -0.49 -16.44
C LYS A 82 -21.45 -1.07 -17.80
N ARG A 83 -22.39 -1.13 -18.75
CA ARG A 83 -22.18 -1.58 -20.13
C ARG A 83 -22.77 -0.55 -21.07
N CYS A 84 -22.09 -0.29 -22.17
CA CYS A 84 -22.57 0.58 -23.23
C CYS A 84 -22.41 -0.15 -24.55
N ARG A 85 -23.47 -0.19 -25.36
CA ARG A 85 -23.39 -0.65 -26.74
C ARG A 85 -23.52 0.56 -27.66
N ALA A 86 -22.69 0.61 -28.67
CA ALA A 86 -22.71 1.66 -29.67
C ALA A 86 -22.75 1.03 -31.06
N PHE A 87 -23.69 1.47 -31.89
CA PHE A 87 -23.69 1.09 -33.30
C PHE A 87 -22.69 1.94 -34.08
N LEU A 88 -21.68 1.28 -34.66
CA LEU A 88 -20.74 1.87 -35.61
C LEU A 88 -20.93 1.17 -36.97
N PRO A 89 -21.29 1.90 -38.04
CA PRO A 89 -21.47 1.33 -39.39
C PRO A 89 -20.11 1.05 -40.04
N LEU A 90 -19.38 0.09 -39.47
CA LEU A 90 -18.07 -0.36 -39.94
C LEU A 90 -18.21 -1.83 -40.35
N SER A 91 -17.59 -2.20 -41.46
CA SER A 91 -17.46 -3.59 -41.88
C SER A 91 -16.42 -4.27 -40.98
N PHE A 92 -16.84 -5.35 -40.32
CA PHE A 92 -15.92 -6.21 -39.59
C PHE A 92 -15.28 -7.18 -40.59
N ASP A 93 -14.00 -6.99 -40.87
CA ASP A 93 -13.21 -7.93 -41.66
C ASP A 93 -12.52 -8.93 -40.72
N GLU A 94 -12.94 -10.20 -40.81
CA GLU A 94 -12.43 -11.28 -39.95
C GLU A 94 -10.97 -11.65 -40.28
N LEU A 95 -10.55 -11.52 -41.54
CA LEU A 95 -9.16 -11.79 -41.93
C LEU A 95 -8.24 -10.70 -41.38
N ALA A 96 -8.61 -9.43 -41.60
CA ALA A 96 -7.84 -8.30 -41.10
C ALA A 96 -7.78 -8.27 -39.56
N PHE A 97 -8.82 -8.73 -38.87
CA PHE A 97 -8.81 -8.92 -37.41
C PHE A 97 -7.77 -9.97 -36.97
N LYS A 98 -7.67 -11.11 -37.67
CA LYS A 98 -6.70 -12.18 -37.35
C LYS A 98 -5.26 -11.71 -37.56
N GLU A 99 -5.01 -10.98 -38.65
CA GLU A 99 -3.70 -10.37 -38.92
C GLU A 99 -3.36 -9.27 -37.91
N TRP A 100 -4.32 -8.43 -37.52
CA TRP A 100 -4.12 -7.43 -36.48
C TRP A 100 -3.83 -8.06 -35.11
N LYS A 101 -4.50 -9.17 -34.78
CA LYS A 101 -4.29 -9.92 -33.54
C LYS A 101 -2.92 -10.60 -33.50
N SER A 102 -2.40 -11.07 -34.65
CA SER A 102 -1.05 -11.63 -34.75
C SER A 102 0.04 -10.56 -34.74
N THR A 103 -0.20 -9.41 -35.37
CA THR A 103 0.78 -8.32 -35.52
C THR A 103 0.92 -7.47 -34.25
N THR A 104 -0.10 -7.45 -33.39
CA THR A 104 -0.08 -6.68 -32.14
C THR A 104 0.87 -7.33 -31.12
N ARG A 105 1.99 -6.67 -30.82
CA ARG A 105 2.95 -7.11 -29.79
C ARG A 105 2.27 -7.18 -28.42
N ILE A 106 2.52 -8.26 -27.68
CA ILE A 106 2.10 -8.42 -26.29
C ILE A 106 2.72 -7.29 -25.48
N LYS A 107 1.90 -6.47 -24.81
CA LYS A 107 2.43 -5.69 -23.70
C LYS A 107 2.62 -6.69 -22.59
N GLU A 108 3.86 -7.14 -22.40
CA GLU A 108 4.21 -7.76 -21.14
C GLU A 108 3.69 -6.86 -20.02
N PRO A 109 3.01 -7.41 -19.00
CA PRO A 109 2.68 -6.62 -17.84
C PRO A 109 4.00 -6.02 -17.39
N LYS A 110 4.15 -4.68 -17.44
CA LYS A 110 5.27 -4.03 -16.75
C LYS A 110 5.28 -4.70 -15.38
N PRO A 111 6.36 -5.42 -15.00
CA PRO A 111 6.44 -5.90 -13.65
C PRO A 111 6.13 -4.69 -12.78
N LYS A 112 5.25 -4.85 -11.80
CA LYS A 112 5.26 -3.94 -10.66
C LYS A 112 6.58 -4.22 -9.95
N THR A 113 7.69 -3.87 -10.58
CA THR A 113 8.95 -3.74 -9.88
C THR A 113 8.62 -2.69 -8.84
N PRO A 114 8.70 -3.01 -7.54
CA PRO A 114 8.84 -1.94 -6.58
C PRO A 114 9.96 -1.08 -7.15
N VAL A 115 9.72 0.22 -7.34
CA VAL A 115 10.84 1.12 -7.62
C VAL A 115 11.67 1.04 -6.35
N VAL A 116 12.62 0.11 -6.32
CA VAL A 116 13.71 0.13 -5.38
C VAL A 116 14.51 1.32 -5.85
N LEU A 117 14.20 2.49 -5.29
CA LEU A 117 15.06 3.64 -5.41
C LEU A 117 16.38 3.20 -4.79
N GLU A 118 17.39 2.96 -5.64
CA GLU A 118 18.74 2.77 -5.16
C GLU A 118 19.12 4.05 -4.43
N ILE A 119 19.20 3.96 -3.11
CA ILE A 119 19.63 5.06 -2.27
C ILE A 119 21.09 5.35 -2.67
N PRO A 120 21.43 6.58 -3.13
CA PRO A 120 22.80 6.97 -3.45
C PRO A 120 23.75 6.56 -2.33
N ASP A 121 24.96 6.09 -2.62
CA ASP A 121 25.91 5.65 -1.58
C ASP A 121 26.16 6.70 -0.48
N GLU A 122 26.09 7.96 -0.84
CA GLU A 122 26.14 9.15 0.01
C GLU A 122 24.93 9.32 0.95
N TRP A 123 23.76 8.82 0.55
CA TRP A 123 22.50 8.82 1.31
C TRP A 123 22.22 7.46 1.95
N LYS A 124 23.02 6.43 1.67
CA LYS A 124 23.07 5.26 2.53
C LYS A 124 23.50 5.78 3.90
N PRO A 125 22.82 5.39 5.00
CA PRO A 125 23.15 5.89 6.31
C PRO A 125 24.66 5.72 6.55
N GLN A 126 25.39 6.83 6.61
CA GLN A 126 26.83 6.86 6.89
C GLN A 126 27.13 6.45 8.33
N THR A 127 26.09 6.28 9.13
CA THR A 127 26.21 5.53 10.35
C THR A 127 26.66 4.12 9.98
N GLN A 128 27.85 3.80 10.47
CA GLN A 128 28.17 2.53 11.07
C GLN A 128 27.08 2.14 12.11
N VAL A 129 25.80 2.07 11.73
CA VAL A 129 24.68 1.76 12.61
C VAL A 129 24.41 0.27 12.57
N PHE A 130 24.47 -0.33 13.76
CA PHE A 130 23.88 -1.61 14.14
C PHE A 130 24.63 -2.88 13.71
N HIS A 131 25.96 -2.90 13.82
CA HIS A 131 26.68 -4.17 14.02
C HIS A 131 26.94 -4.41 15.52
N GLU A 132 25.86 -4.71 16.23
CA GLU A 132 25.83 -5.65 17.36
C GLU A 132 24.34 -5.92 17.62
N GLU A 133 23.88 -7.11 17.25
CA GLU A 133 22.62 -7.72 17.70
C GLU A 133 21.42 -6.76 17.79
N ASN A 134 20.75 -6.51 16.67
CA ASN A 134 19.49 -5.76 16.60
C ASN A 134 18.53 -6.18 17.73
N LEU A 135 18.51 -5.40 18.81
CA LEU A 135 17.59 -5.63 19.90
C LEU A 135 16.18 -5.52 19.30
N PRO A 136 15.36 -6.60 19.31
CA PRO A 136 14.06 -6.61 18.63
C PRO A 136 13.18 -5.44 19.07
N VAL A 137 13.37 -4.96 20.31
CA VAL A 137 12.68 -3.80 20.87
C VAL A 137 12.93 -2.49 20.12
N PHE A 138 14.14 -2.23 19.60
CA PHE A 138 14.43 -0.99 18.88
C PHE A 138 13.57 -0.90 17.61
N LYS A 139 13.54 -1.98 16.83
CA LYS A 139 12.69 -2.08 15.63
C LYS A 139 11.21 -1.97 15.98
N MET A 140 10.77 -2.60 17.07
CA MET A 140 9.37 -2.55 17.51
C MET A 140 8.93 -1.12 17.85
N VAL A 141 9.78 -0.33 18.51
CA VAL A 141 9.51 1.07 18.81
C VAL A 141 9.46 1.91 17.53
N TYR A 142 10.39 1.69 16.61
CA TYR A 142 10.42 2.37 15.32
C TYR A 142 9.17 2.10 14.47
N ASP A 143 8.76 0.83 14.37
CA ASP A 143 7.55 0.44 13.66
C ASP A 143 6.28 1.04 14.31
N LEU A 144 6.26 1.12 15.65
CA LEU A 144 5.18 1.77 16.40
C LEU A 144 5.16 3.29 16.14
N LEU A 145 6.32 3.94 16.14
CA LEU A 145 6.47 5.36 15.85
C LEU A 145 5.94 5.70 14.46
N LEU A 146 6.37 4.97 13.42
CA LEU A 146 5.88 5.15 12.05
C LEU A 146 4.36 4.98 11.94
N ARG A 147 3.79 3.98 12.63
CA ARG A 147 2.34 3.79 12.66
C ARG A 147 1.65 5.01 13.27
N LEU A 148 2.13 5.52 14.39
CA LEU A 148 1.54 6.69 15.05
C LEU A 148 1.69 7.97 14.23
N PHE A 149 2.78 8.13 13.46
CA PHE A 149 2.87 9.21 12.48
C PHE A 149 1.72 9.19 11.47
N HIS A 150 1.38 8.02 10.94
CA HIS A 150 0.28 7.88 10.00
C HIS A 150 -1.11 8.04 10.65
N GLU A 151 -1.29 7.56 11.89
CA GLU A 151 -2.58 7.71 12.59
C GLU A 151 -2.84 9.16 13.05
N THR A 152 -1.82 9.88 13.51
CA THR A 152 -1.94 11.28 13.96
C THR A 152 -2.34 12.25 12.84
N GLN A 153 -1.99 11.94 11.58
CA GLN A 153 -2.41 12.74 10.42
C GLN A 153 -3.93 12.72 10.16
N LYS A 154 -4.66 11.78 10.76
CA LYS A 154 -6.11 11.63 10.57
C LYS A 154 -6.93 12.23 11.70
N MET A 155 -6.28 12.65 12.79
CA MET A 155 -6.92 13.25 13.96
C MET A 155 -7.31 14.71 13.69
N GLY A 156 -8.25 15.22 14.50
CA GLY A 156 -8.56 16.65 14.55
C GLY A 156 -7.33 17.50 14.87
N LYS A 157 -7.32 18.76 14.42
CA LYS A 157 -6.15 19.65 14.53
C LYS A 157 -5.65 19.78 15.98
N ASP A 158 -6.57 20.01 16.91
CA ASP A 158 -6.21 20.23 18.32
C ASP A 158 -5.49 19.00 18.90
N TYR A 159 -6.01 17.79 18.67
CA TYR A 159 -5.38 16.55 19.11
C TYR A 159 -4.07 16.25 18.39
N ARG A 160 -3.96 16.60 17.11
CA ARG A 160 -2.76 16.36 16.31
C ARG A 160 -1.58 17.18 16.81
N TYR A 161 -1.80 18.45 17.14
CA TYR A 161 -0.75 19.38 17.59
C TYR A 161 -0.51 19.34 19.10
N THR A 162 -1.36 18.65 19.85
CA THR A 162 -1.15 18.40 21.29
C THR A 162 -0.67 16.96 21.49
N LEU A 163 -1.58 16.04 21.77
CA LEU A 163 -1.29 14.63 22.05
C LEU A 163 -0.56 13.91 20.92
N GLY A 164 -0.86 14.25 19.67
CA GLY A 164 -0.22 13.65 18.50
C GLY A 164 1.24 14.04 18.32
N GLU A 165 1.63 15.23 18.80
CA GLU A 165 3.03 15.66 18.82
C GLU A 165 3.76 15.09 20.03
N ASP A 166 3.14 15.13 21.21
CA ASP A 166 3.69 14.57 22.43
C ASP A 166 3.95 13.06 22.29
N LEU A 167 3.02 12.30 21.69
CA LEU A 167 3.23 10.88 21.36
C LEU A 167 4.50 10.61 20.58
N LYS A 168 4.78 11.43 19.57
CA LYS A 168 5.97 11.28 18.73
C LYS A 168 7.22 11.63 19.54
N ARG A 169 7.15 12.69 20.34
CA ARG A 169 8.25 13.12 21.21
C ARG A 169 8.61 12.04 22.24
N TYR A 170 7.61 11.44 22.89
CA TYR A 170 7.82 10.37 23.86
C TYR A 170 8.41 9.11 23.21
N LEU A 171 7.89 8.68 22.06
CA LEU A 171 8.45 7.50 21.37
C LEU A 171 9.85 7.74 20.81
N LEU A 172 10.14 8.93 20.27
CA LEU A 172 11.51 9.30 19.90
C LEU A 172 12.43 9.26 21.12
N ARG A 173 11.94 9.69 22.30
CA ARG A 173 12.72 9.57 23.54
C ARG A 173 12.98 8.12 23.91
N VAL A 174 12.00 7.23 23.77
CA VAL A 174 12.18 5.78 23.96
C VAL A 174 13.29 5.24 23.04
N GLU A 175 13.28 5.58 21.74
CA GLU A 175 14.34 5.16 20.82
C GLU A 175 15.73 5.65 21.24
N VAL A 176 15.83 6.91 21.66
CA VAL A 176 17.10 7.50 22.13
C VAL A 176 17.57 6.82 23.42
N CYS A 177 16.68 6.51 24.36
CA CYS A 177 17.02 5.77 25.57
C CYS A 177 17.52 4.36 25.26
N ILE A 178 16.87 3.64 24.34
CA ILE A 178 17.33 2.31 23.88
C ILE A 178 18.71 2.41 23.24
N TYR A 179 18.94 3.43 22.41
CA TYR A 179 20.24 3.68 21.80
C TYR A 179 21.33 3.93 22.85
N HIS A 180 21.08 4.80 23.83
CA HIS A 180 22.03 5.06 24.90
C HIS A 180 22.30 3.81 25.75
N ALA A 181 21.26 3.03 26.10
CA ALA A 181 21.40 1.77 26.82
C ALA A 181 22.27 0.75 26.05
N ASN A 182 22.18 0.73 24.72
CA ASN A 182 23.01 -0.13 23.88
C ASN A 182 24.48 0.30 23.85
N MET A 183 24.74 1.61 23.82
CA MET A 183 26.11 2.16 23.78
C MET A 183 26.82 2.13 25.13
N GLU A 184 26.06 1.99 26.21
CA GLU A 184 26.59 2.01 27.56
C GLU A 184 27.32 0.70 27.90
N LYS A 185 28.38 0.78 28.70
CA LYS A 185 29.13 -0.42 29.13
C LYS A 185 28.69 -0.88 30.51
N GLU A 186 28.35 0.05 31.39
CA GLU A 186 27.96 -0.23 32.76
C GLU A 186 26.51 -0.70 32.86
N ALA A 187 26.29 -1.92 33.36
CA ALA A 187 24.95 -2.50 33.48
C ALA A 187 23.98 -1.64 34.31
N ARG A 188 24.47 -0.93 35.34
CA ARG A 188 23.65 0.00 36.15
C ARG A 188 23.09 1.14 35.31
N ARG A 189 23.95 1.79 34.52
CA ARG A 189 23.57 2.89 33.64
C ARG A 189 22.64 2.42 32.51
N LYS A 190 22.79 1.19 32.03
CA LYS A 190 21.82 0.56 31.10
C LYS A 190 20.42 0.50 31.72
N VAL A 191 20.32 0.02 32.95
CA VAL A 191 19.05 -0.09 33.68
C VAL A 191 18.41 1.30 33.84
N ASP A 192 19.18 2.36 34.16
CA ASP A 192 18.66 3.73 34.25
C ASP A 192 17.99 4.18 32.93
N PHE A 193 18.64 3.94 31.79
CA PHE A 193 18.10 4.28 30.47
C PHE A 193 16.86 3.44 30.10
N ILE A 194 16.85 2.15 30.46
CA ILE A 194 15.70 1.28 30.21
C ILE A 194 14.50 1.69 31.08
N ALA A 195 14.75 2.05 32.34
CA ALA A 195 13.72 2.57 33.24
C ALA A 195 13.12 3.87 32.71
N GLU A 196 13.96 4.80 32.20
CA GLU A 196 13.47 6.01 31.52
C GLU A 196 12.62 5.67 30.29
N ALA A 197 13.03 4.68 29.49
CA ALA A 197 12.26 4.23 28.33
C ALA A 197 10.88 3.67 28.73
N LEU A 198 10.80 2.89 29.81
CA LEU A 198 9.55 2.36 30.35
C LEU A 198 8.62 3.49 30.86
N GLU A 199 9.17 4.51 31.52
CA GLU A 199 8.41 5.68 31.96
C GLU A 199 7.78 6.42 30.76
N ARG A 200 8.56 6.67 29.71
CA ARG A 200 8.06 7.31 28.48
C ARG A 200 7.01 6.45 27.78
N MET A 201 7.11 5.11 27.84
CA MET A 201 6.06 4.21 27.33
C MET A 201 4.74 4.33 28.10
N LEU A 202 4.77 4.62 29.41
CA LEU A 202 3.56 4.91 30.18
C LEU A 202 2.84 6.16 29.65
N GLU A 203 3.59 7.24 29.35
CA GLU A 203 3.02 8.46 28.77
C GLU A 203 2.38 8.18 27.40
N VAL A 204 3.04 7.38 26.56
CA VAL A 204 2.50 6.95 25.26
C VAL A 204 1.17 6.22 25.45
N LYS A 205 1.08 5.27 26.39
CA LYS A 205 -0.16 4.54 26.68
C LYS A 205 -1.29 5.46 27.14
N LEU A 206 -0.99 6.44 28.01
CA LEU A 206 -1.97 7.42 28.48
C LEU A 206 -2.49 8.28 27.33
N CYS A 207 -1.60 8.82 26.49
CA CYS A 207 -1.99 9.59 25.32
C CYS A 207 -2.85 8.76 24.34
N VAL A 208 -2.46 7.52 24.03
CA VAL A 208 -3.25 6.63 23.15
C VAL A 208 -4.64 6.36 23.73
N ARG A 209 -4.76 6.20 25.06
CA ARG A 209 -6.06 6.02 25.70
C ARG A 209 -6.94 7.27 25.60
N ILE A 210 -6.39 8.45 25.88
CA ILE A 210 -7.14 9.72 25.75
C ILE A 210 -7.63 9.91 24.30
N LEU A 211 -6.79 9.58 23.31
CA LEU A 211 -7.17 9.67 21.90
C LEU A 211 -8.29 8.71 21.52
N HIS A 212 -8.31 7.51 22.07
CA HIS A 212 -9.43 6.58 21.89
C HIS A 212 -10.72 7.11 22.53
N ASP A 213 -10.64 7.56 23.79
CA ASP A 213 -11.80 8.03 24.54
C ASP A 213 -12.37 9.33 23.93
N SER A 214 -11.51 10.16 23.33
CA SER A 214 -11.86 11.34 22.53
C SER A 214 -12.31 11.02 21.10
N LYS A 215 -12.53 9.74 20.78
CA LYS A 215 -12.99 9.23 19.47
C LYS A 215 -12.06 9.55 18.29
N GLN A 216 -10.80 9.88 18.54
CA GLN A 216 -9.78 10.12 17.50
C GLN A 216 -9.21 8.80 16.96
N LEU A 217 -9.26 7.73 17.76
CA LEU A 217 -8.89 6.38 17.36
C LEU A 217 -10.12 5.46 17.41
N SER A 218 -10.28 4.64 16.37
CA SER A 218 -11.30 3.59 16.40
C SER A 218 -10.87 2.45 17.32
N LEU A 219 -11.83 1.69 17.86
CA LEU A 219 -11.57 0.55 18.74
C LEU A 219 -10.56 -0.44 18.13
N LYS A 220 -10.69 -0.75 16.84
CA LYS A 220 -9.76 -1.65 16.12
C LYS A 220 -8.32 -1.12 16.13
N LYS A 221 -8.14 0.19 15.94
CA LYS A 221 -6.82 0.82 15.95
C LYS A 221 -6.24 0.90 17.36
N TYR A 222 -7.08 1.23 18.33
CA TYR A 222 -6.70 1.26 19.74
C TYR A 222 -6.20 -0.11 20.21
N ALA A 223 -6.95 -1.19 19.94
CA ALA A 223 -6.55 -2.55 20.26
C ALA A 223 -5.18 -2.92 19.66
N LEU A 224 -4.98 -2.63 18.37
CA LEU A 224 -3.70 -2.87 17.70
C LEU A 224 -2.53 -2.10 18.36
N LEU A 225 -2.74 -0.83 18.69
CA LEU A 225 -1.72 -0.02 19.35
C LEU A 225 -1.43 -0.56 20.76
N CYS A 226 -2.44 -0.99 21.50
CA CYS A 226 -2.25 -1.62 22.81
C CYS A 226 -1.40 -2.89 22.72
N GLU A 227 -1.67 -3.77 21.75
CA GLU A 227 -0.86 -4.98 21.53
C GLU A 227 0.60 -4.64 21.24
N GLN A 228 0.84 -3.65 20.38
CA GLN A 228 2.21 -3.21 20.06
C GLN A 228 2.92 -2.59 21.27
N MET A 229 2.24 -1.73 22.04
CA MET A 229 2.81 -1.11 23.23
C MET A 229 3.16 -2.16 24.30
N VAL A 230 2.27 -3.12 24.56
CA VAL A 230 2.53 -4.21 25.52
C VAL A 230 3.73 -5.06 25.08
N ALA A 231 3.84 -5.33 23.77
CA ALA A 231 4.97 -6.08 23.25
C ALA A 231 6.31 -5.34 23.44
N VAL A 232 6.33 -4.02 23.21
CA VAL A 232 7.52 -3.18 23.47
C VAL A 232 7.89 -3.20 24.95
N GLU A 233 6.92 -2.98 25.83
CA GLU A 233 7.16 -2.95 27.29
C GLU A 233 7.70 -4.26 27.81
N LYS A 234 7.14 -5.39 27.37
CA LYS A 234 7.64 -6.70 27.74
C LYS A 234 9.11 -6.88 27.36
N ASN A 235 9.49 -6.48 26.14
CA ASN A 235 10.88 -6.59 25.70
C ASN A 235 11.82 -5.67 26.52
N LEU A 236 11.39 -4.45 26.84
CA LEU A 236 12.16 -3.54 27.70
C LEU A 236 12.32 -4.12 29.11
N SER A 237 11.26 -4.63 29.73
CA SER A 237 11.31 -5.21 31.08
C SER A 237 12.14 -6.50 31.14
N ASP A 238 12.05 -7.36 30.12
CA ASP A 238 12.89 -8.56 30.03
C ASP A 238 14.38 -8.17 29.94
N TRP A 239 14.70 -7.13 29.17
CA TRP A 239 16.06 -6.61 29.06
C TRP A 239 16.54 -5.94 30.35
N GLU A 240 15.69 -5.18 31.02
CA GLU A 240 15.99 -4.58 32.33
C GLU A 240 16.36 -5.66 33.34
N ARG A 241 15.53 -6.70 33.47
CA ARG A 241 15.72 -7.81 34.41
C ARG A 241 17.01 -8.58 34.13
N TYR A 242 17.34 -8.79 32.85
CA TYR A 242 18.60 -9.42 32.45
C TYR A 242 19.81 -8.63 32.98
N ASN A 243 19.82 -7.31 32.80
CA ASN A 243 20.91 -6.45 33.28
C ASN A 243 20.93 -6.33 34.81
N GLN A 244 19.78 -6.28 35.48
CA GLN A 244 19.69 -6.28 36.94
C GLN A 244 20.32 -7.53 37.56
N ASN A 245 20.06 -8.71 37.00
CA ASN A 245 20.66 -9.96 37.46
C ASN A 245 22.19 -9.96 37.30
N SER A 246 22.71 -9.39 36.20
CA SER A 246 24.15 -9.24 35.99
C SER A 246 24.79 -8.37 37.07
N ILE A 247 24.11 -7.29 37.49
CA ILE A 247 24.60 -6.41 38.56
C ILE A 247 24.68 -7.16 39.90
N LEU A 248 23.67 -7.98 40.24
CA LEU A 248 23.65 -8.75 41.48
C LEU A 248 24.78 -9.78 41.53
N HIS A 249 25.02 -10.52 40.44
CA HIS A 249 26.12 -11.49 40.34
C HIS A 249 27.52 -10.87 40.42
N ASP A 250 27.68 -9.60 40.05
CA ASP A 250 28.96 -8.90 40.21
C ASP A 250 29.17 -8.39 41.65
N ILE A 251 28.11 -8.20 42.44
CA ILE A 251 28.21 -7.83 43.87
C ILE A 251 28.59 -9.05 44.71
N ASP A 252 28.03 -10.24 44.43
CA ASP A 252 28.32 -11.48 45.16
C ASP A 252 29.72 -12.06 44.87
N ARG A 253 30.48 -11.44 43.96
CA ARG A 253 31.83 -11.88 43.54
C ARG A 253 32.98 -11.22 44.31
N TRP A 254 32.68 -10.36 45.29
CA TRP A 254 33.62 -9.65 46.17
C TRP A 254 33.32 -9.94 47.64
#